data_AF-A0A6G7XCN4-F1
#
_entry.id   AF-A0A6G7XCN4-F1
#
_cell.length_a   1.000
_cell.length_b   1.000
_cell.length_c   1.000
_cell.angle_alpha   90.00
_cell.angle_beta   90.00
_cell.angle_gamma   90.00
#
_symmetry.space_group_name_H-M   'P 1'
#
loop_
_entity.id
_entity.type
_entity.pdbx_description
1 polymer ?
#
loop_
_entity_poly.entity_id
_entity_poly.type
_entity_poly.pdbx_seq_one_letter_code
_entity_poly.pdbx_strand_id
1 'polypeptide(L)'
;MDPLLRAVIETAAQGGNVAIIAGSMEEARAFGMQIVRCQDAQPCRIYRTNGEERISLPAGGTVHLTSARSLNTRLRGLTLDLAVFTDLYPLTVPEIMNTVTACFFGAKGTRIAVLQQR
;
A
#
# COMPACT_ATOMS: atom_id res chain seq x y z
N MET A 1 -7.16 -10.29 -13.80
CA MET A 1 -6.57 -9.67 -12.61
C MET A 1 -6.54 -8.17 -12.83
N ASP A 2 -7.02 -7.40 -11.87
CA ASP A 2 -7.00 -5.93 -11.93
C ASP A 2 -5.55 -5.42 -12.14
N PRO A 3 -5.30 -4.45 -13.05
CA PRO A 3 -3.93 -3.98 -13.35
C PRO A 3 -3.20 -3.40 -12.14
N LEU A 4 -3.93 -2.79 -11.21
CA LEU A 4 -3.38 -2.13 -10.05
C LEU A 4 -3.10 -3.17 -8.95
N LEU A 5 -3.97 -4.16 -8.77
CA LEU A 5 -3.67 -5.36 -7.98
C LEU A 5 -2.42 -6.10 -8.48
N ARG A 6 -2.28 -6.23 -9.81
CA ARG A 6 -1.09 -6.80 -10.45
C ARG A 6 0.17 -6.01 -10.11
N ALA A 7 0.13 -4.69 -10.25
CA ALA A 7 1.27 -3.82 -9.96
C ALA A 7 1.72 -3.92 -8.48
N VAL A 8 0.76 -4.00 -7.54
CA VAL A 8 1.04 -4.21 -6.12
C VAL A 8 1.76 -5.53 -5.89
N ILE A 9 1.21 -6.61 -6.45
CA ILE A 9 1.78 -7.96 -6.32
C ILE A 9 3.18 -8.02 -6.90
N GLU A 10 3.39 -7.53 -8.12
CA GLU A 10 4.69 -7.56 -8.79
C GLU A 10 5.74 -6.74 -8.02
N THR A 11 5.36 -5.57 -7.50
CA THR A 11 6.26 -4.73 -6.71
C THR A 11 6.66 -5.41 -5.40
N ALA A 12 5.69 -5.93 -4.66
CA ALA A 12 5.97 -6.61 -3.39
C ALA A 12 6.68 -7.96 -3.60
N ALA A 13 6.42 -8.68 -4.69
CA ALA A 13 7.13 -9.92 -5.03
C ALA A 13 8.60 -9.69 -5.43
N GLN A 14 8.99 -8.45 -5.75
CA GLN A 14 10.38 -8.05 -6.01
C GLN A 14 11.10 -7.55 -4.74
N GLY A 15 10.48 -7.66 -3.58
CA GLY A 15 11.05 -7.16 -2.32
C GLY A 15 10.67 -5.71 -2.00
N GLY A 16 9.82 -5.08 -2.80
CA GLY A 16 9.45 -3.67 -2.63
C GLY A 16 8.44 -3.42 -1.51
N ASN A 17 8.42 -2.18 -1.04
CA ASN A 17 7.46 -1.68 -0.07
C ASN A 17 6.32 -0.95 -0.78
N VAL A 18 5.09 -1.39 -0.53
CA VAL A 18 3.89 -0.84 -1.14
C VAL A 18 2.98 -0.28 -0.06
N ALA A 19 2.38 0.89 -0.28
CA ALA A 19 1.31 1.41 0.58
C ALA A 19 -0.03 1.39 -0.15
N ILE A 20 -1.04 0.80 0.47
CA ILE A 20 -2.45 0.93 0.08
C ILE A 20 -3.08 1.97 1.01
N ILE A 21 -3.54 3.07 0.42
CA ILE A 21 -4.07 4.24 1.10
C ILE A 21 -5.53 4.37 0.70
N ALA A 22 -6.43 4.14 1.65
CA ALA A 22 -7.87 4.17 1.40
C ALA A 22 -8.60 5.22 2.26
N GLY A 23 -9.84 5.52 1.91
CA GLY A 23 -10.70 6.39 2.71
C GLY A 23 -10.96 5.82 4.11
N SER A 24 -10.99 4.49 4.23
CA SER A 24 -11.18 3.74 5.47
C SER A 24 -10.21 2.57 5.63
N MET A 25 -9.95 2.15 6.88
CA MET A 25 -9.16 0.93 7.13
C MET A 25 -9.85 -0.34 6.63
N GLU A 26 -11.19 -0.34 6.58
CA GLU A 26 -11.97 -1.47 6.08
C GLU A 26 -11.76 -1.67 4.57
N GLU A 27 -11.77 -0.59 3.78
CA GLU A 27 -11.42 -0.64 2.36
C GLU A 27 -9.99 -1.10 2.12
N ALA A 28 -9.02 -0.57 2.88
CA ALA A 28 -7.63 -1.00 2.78
C ALA A 28 -7.48 -2.50 3.07
N ARG A 29 -8.21 -3.03 4.07
CA ARG A 29 -8.27 -4.46 4.39
C ARG A 29 -8.91 -5.27 3.28
N ALA A 30 -10.03 -4.81 2.74
CA ALA A 30 -10.72 -5.50 1.65
C ALA A 30 -9.79 -5.65 0.44
N PHE A 31 -9.05 -4.59 0.10
CA PHE A 31 -8.01 -4.64 -0.93
C PHE A 31 -6.87 -5.60 -0.55
N GLY A 32 -6.38 -5.54 0.69
CA GLY A 32 -5.36 -6.46 1.20
C GLY A 32 -5.77 -7.94 1.10
N MET A 33 -7.03 -8.26 1.36
CA MET A 33 -7.55 -9.62 1.20
C MET A 33 -7.56 -10.09 -0.25
N GLN A 34 -7.74 -9.19 -1.22
CA GLN A 34 -7.60 -9.53 -2.65
C GLN A 34 -6.16 -9.91 -2.99
N ILE A 35 -5.17 -9.21 -2.42
CA ILE A 35 -3.75 -9.55 -2.59
C ILE A 35 -3.48 -10.96 -2.07
N VAL A 36 -3.95 -11.27 -0.86
CA VAL A 36 -3.77 -12.59 -0.24
C VAL A 36 -4.39 -13.70 -1.10
N ARG A 37 -5.61 -13.50 -1.62
CA ARG A 37 -6.28 -14.46 -2.51
C ARG A 37 -5.53 -14.69 -3.83
N CYS A 38 -4.85 -13.66 -4.35
CA CYS A 38 -4.04 -13.82 -5.56
C CYS A 38 -2.71 -14.55 -5.30
N GLN A 39 -2.30 -14.68 -4.04
CA GLN A 39 -1.06 -15.33 -3.61
C GLN A 39 -1.29 -16.77 -3.12
N ASP A 40 -2.39 -17.43 -3.50
CA ASP A 40 -2.75 -18.78 -3.01
C ASP A 40 -1.62 -19.84 -3.20
N ALA A 41 -0.66 -19.61 -4.10
CA ALA A 41 0.50 -20.48 -4.30
C ALA A 41 1.71 -20.20 -3.38
N GLN A 42 1.72 -19.06 -2.66
CA GLN A 42 2.84 -18.58 -1.84
C GLN A 42 2.36 -17.95 -0.53
N PRO A 43 2.71 -18.51 0.64
CA PRO A 43 2.12 -18.08 1.91
C PRO A 43 2.54 -16.65 2.28
N CYS A 44 1.60 -15.72 2.22
CA CYS A 44 1.74 -14.37 2.74
C CYS A 44 1.53 -14.36 4.26
N ARG A 45 2.21 -13.46 4.97
CA ARG A 45 2.02 -13.24 6.41
C ARG A 45 1.31 -11.92 6.66
N ILE A 46 0.18 -11.97 7.36
CA ILE A 46 -0.58 -10.79 7.75
C ILE A 46 -0.18 -10.43 9.19
N TYR A 47 0.29 -9.20 9.37
CA TYR A 47 0.60 -8.63 10.68
C TYR A 47 -0.42 -7.56 11.03
N ARG A 48 -0.97 -7.66 12.24
CA ARG A 48 -1.91 -6.68 12.82
C ARG A 48 -1.40 -6.34 14.22
N THR A 49 -0.88 -5.13 14.43
CA THR A 49 -0.35 -4.71 15.73
C THR A 49 -0.56 -3.23 15.91
N ASN A 50 -1.07 -2.78 17.06
CA ASN A 50 -1.22 -1.35 17.39
C ASN A 50 -1.92 -0.52 16.30
N GLY A 51 -2.90 -1.09 15.59
CA GLY A 51 -3.64 -0.47 14.48
C GLY A 51 -2.86 -0.37 13.16
N GLU A 52 -1.66 -0.94 13.10
CA GLU A 52 -0.85 -1.15 11.91
C GLU A 52 -1.27 -2.47 11.28
N GLU A 53 -1.51 -2.46 9.97
CA GLU A 53 -1.78 -3.68 9.23
C GLU A 53 -0.88 -3.76 8.00
N ARG A 54 -0.16 -4.86 7.88
CA ARG A 54 0.74 -5.11 6.75
C ARG A 54 0.72 -6.56 6.33
N ILE A 55 0.97 -6.78 5.05
CA ILE A 55 1.08 -8.11 4.45
C ILE A 55 2.51 -8.25 3.96
N SER A 56 3.25 -9.21 4.49
CA SER A 56 4.59 -9.56 4.01
C SER A 56 4.49 -10.70 3.01
N LEU A 57 5.12 -10.52 1.85
CA LEU A 57 5.25 -11.54 0.82
C LEU A 57 6.56 -12.32 1.01
N PRO A 58 6.67 -13.57 0.50
CA PRO A 58 7.85 -14.41 0.71
C PRO A 58 9.17 -13.82 0.22
N ALA A 59 9.14 -12.97 -0.80
CA ALA A 59 10.32 -12.29 -1.34
C ALA A 59 10.85 -11.15 -0.45
N GLY A 60 10.23 -10.91 0.72
CA GLY A 60 10.63 -9.87 1.66
C GLY A 60 9.90 -8.53 1.46
N GLY A 61 9.14 -8.37 0.37
CA GLY A 61 8.35 -7.18 0.14
C GLY A 61 7.15 -7.08 1.07
N THR A 62 6.72 -5.86 1.32
CA THR A 62 5.69 -5.57 2.31
C THR A 62 4.62 -4.65 1.73
N VAL A 63 3.35 -4.98 1.97
CA VAL A 63 2.21 -4.14 1.65
C VAL A 63 1.65 -3.57 2.94
N HIS A 64 1.79 -2.27 3.13
CA HIS A 64 1.22 -1.50 4.24
C HIS A 64 -0.22 -1.12 3.91
N LEU A 65 -1.17 -1.46 4.78
CA LEU A 65 -2.57 -1.10 4.64
C LEU A 65 -2.85 0.05 5.61
N THR A 66 -3.28 1.19 5.08
CA THR A 66 -3.58 2.36 5.90
C THR A 66 -4.76 3.15 5.38
N SER A 67 -5.41 3.89 6.27
CA SER A 67 -6.36 4.92 5.89
C SER A 67 -5.66 6.27 5.74
N ALA A 68 -6.25 7.15 4.93
CA ALA A 68 -5.85 8.55 4.78
C ALA A 68 -5.64 9.25 6.14
N ARG A 69 -6.53 8.98 7.11
CA ARG A 69 -6.47 9.58 8.46
C ARG A 69 -5.28 9.09 9.30
N SER A 70 -4.80 7.88 9.05
CA SER A 70 -3.72 7.27 9.83
C SER A 70 -2.37 7.34 9.12
N LEU A 71 -2.31 7.92 7.92
CA LEU A 71 -1.14 7.86 7.05
C LEU A 71 0.14 8.42 7.71
N ASN A 72 0.02 9.55 8.39
CA ASN A 72 1.16 10.24 9.02
C ASN A 72 1.82 9.44 10.15
N THR A 73 1.06 8.62 10.87
CA THR A 73 1.62 7.78 11.94
C THR A 73 2.15 6.45 11.41
N ARG A 74 1.71 6.03 10.21
CA ARG A 74 1.93 4.69 9.67
C ARG A 74 3.02 4.59 8.62
N LEU A 75 3.18 5.64 7.80
CA LEU A 75 4.12 5.63 6.68
C LEU A 75 5.37 6.47 6.93
N ARG A 76 5.38 7.30 7.98
CA ARG A 76 6.51 8.19 8.26
C ARG A 76 7.79 7.40 8.50
N GLY A 77 8.84 7.77 7.74
CA GLY A 77 10.16 7.13 7.82
C GLY A 77 10.27 5.82 7.04
N LEU A 78 9.21 5.40 6.34
CA LEU A 78 9.29 4.29 5.39
C LEU A 78 9.79 4.78 4.03
N THR A 79 10.50 3.91 3.33
CA THR A 79 10.77 4.06 1.90
C THR A 79 9.77 3.20 1.14
N LEU A 80 8.97 3.82 0.28
CA LEU A 80 7.97 3.14 -0.55
C LEU A 80 8.46 3.06 -1.99
N ASP A 81 8.12 1.97 -2.69
CA ASP A 81 8.33 1.78 -4.13
C ASP A 81 7.04 2.04 -4.93
N LEU A 82 5.88 1.85 -4.28
CA LEU A 82 4.56 2.09 -4.85
C LEU A 82 3.59 2.61 -3.79
N ALA A 83 2.89 3.69 -4.08
CA ALA A 83 1.70 4.11 -3.32
C ALA A 83 0.45 3.96 -4.18
N VAL A 84 -0.57 3.32 -3.61
CA VAL A 84 -1.86 3.08 -4.24
C VAL A 84 -2.93 3.81 -3.46
N PHE A 85 -3.70 4.65 -4.14
CA PHE A 85 -4.87 5.31 -3.58
C PHE A 85 -6.14 4.64 -4.08
N THR A 86 -7.06 4.26 -3.18
CA THR A 86 -8.32 3.62 -3.58
C THR A 86 -9.39 4.62 -4.00
N ASP A 87 -9.19 5.90 -3.69
CA ASP A 87 -10.04 7.04 -4.05
C ASP A 87 -9.19 8.30 -4.31
N LEU A 88 -9.82 9.37 -4.81
CA LEU A 88 -9.14 10.63 -5.16
C LEU A 88 -9.02 11.60 -3.99
N TYR A 89 -9.86 11.46 -2.95
CA TYR A 89 -9.92 12.40 -1.83
C TYR A 89 -8.56 12.61 -1.13
N PRO A 90 -7.75 11.58 -0.83
CA PRO A 90 -6.48 11.76 -0.14
C PRO A 90 -5.44 12.53 -0.97
N LEU A 91 -5.59 12.56 -2.30
CA LEU A 91 -4.71 13.32 -3.20
C LEU A 91 -4.99 14.83 -3.14
N THR A 92 -6.19 15.23 -2.70
CA THR A 92 -6.55 16.66 -2.57
C THR A 92 -6.10 17.26 -1.24
N VAL A 93 -5.60 16.43 -0.31
CA VAL A 93 -5.15 16.84 1.02
C VAL A 93 -3.62 17.00 1.02
N PRO A 94 -3.09 18.24 1.11
CA PRO A 94 -1.65 18.48 1.00
C PRO A 94 -0.81 17.74 2.04
N GLU A 95 -1.30 17.60 3.27
CA GLU A 95 -0.59 16.91 4.35
C GLU A 95 -0.37 15.42 4.05
N ILE A 96 -1.36 14.79 3.42
CA ILE A 96 -1.26 13.38 3.01
C ILE A 96 -0.22 13.24 1.91
N MET A 97 -0.32 14.08 0.88
CA MET A 97 0.62 14.06 -0.24
C MET A 97 2.05 14.33 0.22
N ASN A 98 2.26 15.29 1.12
CA ASN A 98 3.58 15.57 1.68
C ASN A 98 4.20 14.34 2.36
N THR A 99 3.43 13.59 3.14
CA THR A 99 3.92 12.37 3.78
C THR A 99 4.22 11.28 2.76
N VAL A 100 3.35 11.08 1.76
CA VAL A 100 3.59 10.06 0.71
C VAL A 100 4.82 10.41 -0.12
N THR A 101 4.96 11.67 -0.54
CA THR A 101 6.14 12.14 -1.28
C THR A 101 7.40 12.02 -0.43
N ALA A 102 7.31 12.27 0.89
CA ALA A 102 8.44 12.08 1.80
C ALA A 102 8.93 10.63 1.83
N CYS A 103 8.03 9.66 1.67
CA CYS A 103 8.36 8.23 1.63
C CYS A 103 9.08 7.80 0.34
N PHE A 104 9.14 8.66 -0.67
CA PHE A 104 9.81 8.36 -1.94
C PHE A 104 11.25 8.86 -2.00
N PHE A 105 11.70 9.62 -1.00
CA PHE A 105 13.11 10.04 -0.94
C PHE A 105 14.02 8.80 -0.79
N GLY A 106 14.95 8.64 -1.73
CA GLY A 106 15.93 7.55 -1.74
C GLY A 106 15.50 6.27 -2.46
N ALA A 107 14.23 6.16 -2.87
CA ALA A 107 13.75 5.04 -3.69
C ALA A 107 14.10 5.24 -5.18
N LYS A 108 14.45 4.18 -5.90
CA LYS A 108 14.66 4.22 -7.36
C LYS A 108 13.38 3.79 -8.07
N GLY A 109 12.76 4.69 -8.83
CA GLY A 109 11.62 4.33 -9.69
C GLY A 109 10.28 4.22 -8.97
N THR A 110 10.03 5.13 -8.02
CA THR A 110 8.77 5.22 -7.28
C THR A 110 7.58 5.56 -8.15
N ARG A 111 6.43 4.94 -7.84
CA ARG A 111 5.19 5.09 -8.60
C ARG A 111 4.02 5.43 -7.68
N ILE A 112 3.11 6.26 -8.19
CA ILE A 112 1.78 6.45 -7.61
C ILE A 112 0.76 5.86 -8.58
N ALA A 113 -0.16 5.05 -8.06
CA ALA A 113 -1.30 4.55 -8.79
C ALA A 113 -2.60 4.93 -8.08
N VAL A 114 -3.66 5.15 -8.83
CA VAL A 114 -4.97 5.51 -8.31
C VAL A 114 -6.00 4.56 -8.88
N LEU A 115 -6.78 3.92 -8.02
CA LEU A 115 -7.91 3.12 -8.41
C LEU A 115 -9.08 4.07 -8.74
N GLN A 116 -9.39 4.23 -10.03
CA GLN A 116 -10.66 4.87 -10.40
C GLN A 116 -11.78 3.83 -10.28
N GLN A 117 -12.56 3.93 -9.22
CA GLN A 117 -13.85 3.23 -9.17
C GLN A 117 -14.80 3.92 -10.18
N ARG A 118 -15.30 3.14 -11.14
CA ARG A 118 -16.33 3.57 -12.09
C ARG A 118 -17.71 3.49 -11.47
#